data_AF-A0A1K1S1N4-F1
#
_entry.id   AF-A0A1K1S1N4-F1
#
_cell.length_a   1.000
_cell.length_b   1.000
_cell.length_c   1.000
_cell.angle_alpha   90.00
_cell.angle_beta   90.00
_cell.angle_gamma   90.00
#
_symmetry.space_group_name_H-M   'P 1'
#
loop_
_entity.id
_entity.type
_entity.pdbx_description
1 polymer ?
#
loop_
_entity_poly.entity_id
_entity_poly.type
_entity_poly.pdbx_seq_one_letter_code
_entity_poly.pdbx_strand_id
1 'polypeptide(L)'
;MKRYLCALIPLLYLCPACQPHKQPMVHRDSTVTDTMVTADTAETYPTVARAAFDMNKIPSTNIDLGNFPFFPAPKGYQYRNVKLKDRGEEYFLADGKLLPVEGRSFKAELVREESRPAMFSISRVEKSFDRMIKSVGGVKVSTDIPTKAEMERVGDVEIYDKERGFTVGFGGIELNTYVLRNRGAEVWVQLSMNNVYGAICIIQKGDFVKNTKEMELRKDLSETSRIEFENAVGDSEEVAPATDTMLQQ
;
A
#
# COMPACT_ATOMS: atom_id res chain seq x y z
N MET A 1 43.40 -7.53 54.05
CA MET A 1 42.90 -7.65 55.44
C MET A 1 41.83 -6.60 55.71
N LYS A 2 40.55 -7.00 55.71
CA LYS A 2 39.54 -6.61 56.71
C LYS A 2 38.26 -7.38 56.39
N ARG A 3 37.90 -8.26 57.31
CA ARG A 3 36.74 -9.14 57.31
C ARG A 3 35.60 -8.39 57.98
N TYR A 4 34.40 -8.39 57.41
CA TYR A 4 33.17 -8.28 58.20
C TYR A 4 32.13 -9.27 57.65
N LEU A 5 31.84 -10.21 58.54
CA LEU A 5 30.79 -11.22 58.58
C LEU A 5 29.61 -10.61 59.37
N CYS A 6 28.36 -11.01 59.05
CA CYS A 6 27.09 -10.93 59.81
C CYS A 6 25.98 -10.40 58.89
N ALA A 7 24.76 -10.93 58.82
CA ALA A 7 24.12 -12.14 59.32
C ALA A 7 22.75 -12.22 58.59
N LEU A 8 22.26 -13.44 58.38
CA LEU A 8 20.95 -13.79 57.81
C LEU A 8 19.77 -13.35 58.70
N ILE A 9 18.71 -12.76 58.13
CA ILE A 9 17.30 -12.93 58.56
C ILE A 9 16.37 -12.84 57.33
N PRO A 10 15.53 -13.86 57.03
CA PRO A 10 14.49 -13.78 56.01
C PRO A 10 13.20 -13.21 56.61
N LEU A 11 12.63 -12.18 56.00
CA LEU A 11 11.33 -11.63 56.41
C LEU A 11 10.26 -12.03 55.39
N LEU A 12 9.50 -13.06 55.78
CA LEU A 12 8.24 -13.49 55.18
C LEU A 12 7.22 -12.34 55.27
N TYR A 13 6.71 -11.85 54.14
CA TYR A 13 5.52 -10.98 54.12
C TYR A 13 4.33 -11.74 53.52
N LEU A 14 3.28 -11.83 54.34
CA LEU A 14 2.00 -12.46 54.07
C LEU A 14 1.15 -11.63 53.09
N CYS A 15 0.41 -12.34 52.23
CA CYS A 15 -0.67 -11.79 51.41
C CYS A 15 -1.87 -11.33 52.28
N PRO A 16 -2.51 -10.19 52.00
CA PRO A 16 -3.79 -9.86 52.60
C PRO A 16 -4.93 -10.53 51.83
N ALA A 17 -5.62 -11.45 52.50
CA ALA A 17 -6.89 -12.02 52.06
C ALA A 17 -8.04 -11.08 52.47
N CYS A 18 -8.89 -10.69 51.51
CA CYS A 18 -10.13 -9.97 51.77
C CYS A 18 -11.15 -10.89 52.46
N GLN A 19 -11.66 -10.48 53.62
CA GLN A 19 -12.89 -11.02 54.23
C GLN A 19 -14.08 -10.10 53.93
N PRO A 20 -15.30 -10.65 53.72
CA PRO A 20 -16.49 -9.85 53.51
C PRO A 20 -17.13 -9.43 54.85
N HIS A 21 -17.46 -8.15 54.95
CA HIS A 21 -18.16 -7.53 56.07
C HIS A 21 -19.68 -7.82 55.96
N LYS A 22 -20.29 -8.28 57.05
CA LYS A 22 -21.75 -8.47 57.19
C LYS A 22 -22.33 -7.38 58.10
N GLN A 23 -23.46 -6.79 57.67
CA GLN A 23 -24.66 -6.42 58.46
C GLN A 23 -25.64 -5.62 57.57
N PRO A 24 -26.95 -5.50 57.90
CA PRO A 24 -27.95 -6.50 58.28
C PRO A 24 -29.20 -6.46 57.36
N MET A 25 -30.08 -7.46 57.49
CA MET A 25 -31.33 -7.61 56.73
C MET A 25 -32.50 -6.82 57.34
N VAL A 26 -33.32 -6.18 56.51
CA VAL A 26 -34.73 -5.85 56.80
C VAL A 26 -35.61 -6.30 55.61
N HIS A 27 -36.63 -7.08 55.98
CA HIS A 27 -37.78 -7.64 55.24
C HIS A 27 -38.41 -6.66 54.22
N ARG A 28 -39.09 -7.04 53.12
CA ARG A 28 -40.04 -8.14 52.94
C ARG A 28 -40.48 -8.23 51.46
N ASP A 29 -40.54 -9.46 50.96
CA ASP A 29 -41.45 -10.06 49.97
C ASP A 29 -41.95 -9.25 48.76
N SER A 30 -41.60 -9.69 47.54
CA SER A 30 -42.49 -9.73 46.38
C SER A 30 -41.87 -10.56 45.26
N THR A 31 -42.60 -11.60 44.87
CA THR A 31 -42.48 -12.44 43.68
C THR A 31 -42.03 -11.68 42.44
N VAL A 32 -40.91 -12.10 41.83
CA VAL A 32 -40.51 -11.69 40.47
C VAL A 32 -40.78 -12.85 39.54
N THR A 33 -41.85 -12.71 38.76
CA THR A 33 -42.09 -13.45 37.53
C THR A 33 -40.98 -13.11 36.55
N ASP A 34 -40.34 -14.16 36.04
CA ASP A 34 -39.38 -14.12 34.95
C ASP A 34 -39.97 -13.37 33.75
N THR A 35 -39.41 -12.21 33.41
CA THR A 35 -39.73 -11.48 32.18
C THR A 35 -38.41 -11.23 31.46
N MET A 36 -38.12 -12.09 30.49
CA MET A 36 -37.07 -11.85 29.50
C MET A 36 -37.43 -10.58 28.72
N VAL A 37 -36.69 -9.50 28.95
CA VAL A 37 -36.70 -8.32 28.09
C VAL A 37 -35.84 -8.64 26.88
N THR A 38 -36.48 -9.08 25.81
CA THR A 38 -35.90 -9.07 24.47
C THR A 38 -35.74 -7.62 24.02
N ALA A 39 -34.53 -7.09 24.16
CA ALA A 39 -34.12 -5.87 23.47
C ALA A 39 -33.48 -6.27 22.14
N ASP A 40 -34.32 -6.64 21.16
CA ASP A 40 -33.93 -6.66 19.76
C ASP A 40 -34.52 -5.42 19.11
N THR A 41 -33.71 -4.37 19.06
CA THR A 41 -33.94 -3.23 18.17
C THR A 41 -32.61 -2.96 17.51
N ALA A 42 -32.27 -3.82 16.54
CA ALA A 42 -31.33 -3.47 15.50
C ALA A 42 -31.86 -2.23 14.77
N GLU A 43 -31.23 -1.08 15.00
CA GLU A 43 -31.44 0.10 14.19
C GLU A 43 -31.02 -0.25 12.76
N THR A 44 -32.02 -0.50 11.90
CA THR A 44 -31.79 -0.66 10.47
C THR A 44 -31.55 0.73 9.91
N TYR A 45 -30.28 1.14 9.90
CA TYR A 45 -29.87 2.27 9.07
C TYR A 45 -30.11 1.87 7.62
N PRO A 46 -30.81 2.69 6.81
CA PRO A 46 -30.99 2.40 5.40
C PRO A 46 -29.60 2.36 4.74
N THR A 47 -29.19 1.15 4.37
CA THR A 47 -28.05 0.96 3.46
C THR A 47 -28.49 1.54 2.13
N VAL A 48 -28.04 2.75 1.81
CA VAL A 48 -28.23 3.32 0.48
C VAL A 48 -27.50 2.40 -0.49
N ALA A 49 -28.26 1.75 -1.36
CA ALA A 49 -27.70 0.88 -2.38
C ALA A 49 -26.74 1.71 -3.26
N ARG A 50 -25.44 1.42 -3.16
CA ARG A 50 -24.43 2.07 -3.98
C ARG A 50 -24.46 1.49 -5.39
N ALA A 51 -24.31 2.35 -6.39
CA ALA A 51 -24.16 1.89 -7.76
C ALA A 51 -22.94 0.96 -7.86
N ALA A 52 -23.05 -0.09 -8.67
CA ALA A 52 -21.92 -1.00 -8.91
C ALA A 52 -20.76 -0.24 -9.57
N PHE A 53 -19.54 -0.60 -9.17
CA PHE A 53 -18.33 -0.07 -9.77
C PHE A 53 -18.30 -0.35 -11.29
N ASP A 54 -17.99 0.68 -12.07
CA ASP A 54 -17.91 0.60 -13.52
C ASP A 54 -16.56 1.15 -14.02
N MET A 55 -15.70 0.24 -14.48
CA MET A 55 -14.38 0.56 -15.02
C MET A 55 -14.44 1.56 -16.18
N ASN A 56 -15.54 1.59 -16.95
CA ASN A 56 -15.65 2.48 -18.10
C ASN A 56 -15.74 3.96 -17.71
N LYS A 57 -16.10 4.26 -16.45
CA LYS A 57 -16.14 5.62 -15.91
C LYS A 57 -14.78 6.14 -15.46
N ILE A 58 -13.77 5.26 -15.34
CA ILE A 58 -12.40 5.68 -15.01
C ILE A 58 -11.80 6.33 -16.26
N PRO A 59 -11.32 7.60 -16.18
CA PRO A 59 -10.64 8.26 -17.28
C PRO A 59 -9.42 7.48 -17.74
N SER A 60 -9.21 7.41 -19.04
CA SER A 60 -7.99 6.83 -19.61
C SER A 60 -6.89 7.88 -19.66
N THR A 61 -5.71 7.55 -19.14
CA THR A 61 -4.50 8.35 -19.24
C THR A 61 -3.57 7.81 -20.35
N ASN A 62 -2.67 8.66 -20.82
CA ASN A 62 -1.60 8.31 -21.75
C ASN A 62 -0.20 8.47 -21.14
N ILE A 63 -0.11 8.73 -19.83
CA ILE A 63 1.15 8.96 -19.12
C ILE A 63 1.90 7.63 -18.97
N ASP A 64 3.17 7.60 -19.33
CA ASP A 64 4.03 6.44 -19.06
C ASP A 64 4.25 6.28 -17.55
N LEU A 65 3.89 5.11 -17.02
CA LEU A 65 4.07 4.77 -15.60
C LEU A 65 5.48 4.25 -15.29
N GLY A 66 6.29 4.01 -16.32
CA GLY A 66 7.57 3.32 -16.20
C GLY A 66 7.40 1.83 -15.94
N ASN A 67 8.32 1.25 -15.18
CA ASN A 67 8.35 -0.18 -14.93
C ASN A 67 7.45 -0.58 -13.77
N PHE A 68 6.74 -1.70 -13.93
CA PHE A 68 6.02 -2.35 -12.83
C PHE A 68 6.97 -2.59 -11.64
N PRO A 69 6.62 -2.24 -10.39
CA PRO A 69 5.26 -1.95 -9.89
C PRO A 69 4.84 -0.47 -9.89
N PHE A 70 5.51 0.40 -10.67
CA PHE A 70 5.21 1.83 -10.91
C PHE A 70 5.42 2.77 -9.73
N PHE A 71 4.97 2.40 -8.54
CA PHE A 71 4.93 3.28 -7.38
C PHE A 71 5.99 2.86 -6.35
N PRO A 72 7.09 3.62 -6.23
CA PRO A 72 8.08 3.36 -5.19
C PRO A 72 7.52 3.68 -3.80
N ALA A 73 8.14 3.11 -2.76
CA ALA A 73 7.82 3.49 -1.39
C ALA A 73 8.11 4.99 -1.16
N PRO A 74 7.26 5.73 -0.42
CA PRO A 74 7.51 7.13 -0.12
C PRO A 74 8.81 7.33 0.68
N LYS A 75 9.49 8.46 0.51
CA LYS A 75 10.74 8.79 1.21
C LYS A 75 10.68 8.49 2.73
N GLY A 76 11.60 7.70 3.26
CA GLY A 76 11.64 7.30 4.67
C GLY A 76 10.82 6.04 4.99
N TYR A 77 10.32 5.37 3.95
CA TYR A 77 9.63 4.09 3.99
C TYR A 77 10.23 3.16 2.95
N GLN A 78 10.08 1.87 3.17
CA GLN A 78 10.59 0.82 2.29
C GLN A 78 9.59 -0.34 2.21
N TYR A 79 9.69 -1.10 1.12
CA TYR A 79 8.95 -2.34 0.95
C TYR A 79 9.70 -3.50 1.61
N ARG A 80 8.96 -4.39 2.27
CA ARG A 80 9.46 -5.67 2.82
C ARG A 80 8.54 -6.81 2.39
N ASN A 81 9.05 -8.04 2.52
CA ASN A 81 8.29 -9.25 2.22
C ASN A 81 7.62 -9.20 0.82
N VAL A 82 8.38 -8.70 -0.16
CA VAL A 82 7.90 -8.47 -1.52
C VAL A 82 7.55 -9.81 -2.17
N LYS A 83 6.30 -9.93 -2.65
CA LYS A 83 5.83 -11.02 -3.50
C LYS A 83 5.52 -10.44 -4.89
N LEU A 84 6.28 -10.85 -5.90
CA LEU A 84 6.05 -10.51 -7.31
C LEU A 84 5.61 -11.76 -8.06
N LYS A 85 4.53 -11.67 -8.85
CA LYS A 85 4.06 -12.76 -9.72
C LYS A 85 3.65 -12.21 -11.08
N ASP A 86 3.93 -12.95 -12.15
CA ASP A 86 3.46 -12.61 -13.49
C ASP A 86 1.94 -12.78 -13.64
N ARG A 87 1.36 -13.64 -12.80
CA ARG A 87 -0.09 -13.85 -12.69
C ARG A 87 -0.48 -14.12 -11.24
N GLY A 88 -1.35 -13.28 -10.70
CA GLY A 88 -1.96 -13.43 -9.39
C GLY A 88 -3.34 -12.77 -9.36
N GLU A 89 -4.11 -13.10 -8.34
CA GLU A 89 -5.46 -12.59 -8.14
C GLU A 89 -5.60 -12.08 -6.70
N GLU A 90 -6.21 -10.91 -6.53
CA GLU A 90 -6.49 -10.32 -5.22
C GLU A 90 -7.84 -9.61 -5.23
N TYR A 91 -8.44 -9.46 -4.05
CA TYR A 91 -9.68 -8.71 -3.86
C TYR A 91 -9.39 -7.23 -3.58
N PHE A 92 -10.00 -6.37 -4.40
CA PHE A 92 -9.95 -4.91 -4.27
C PHE A 92 -11.31 -4.36 -3.89
N LEU A 93 -11.36 -3.40 -2.97
CA LEU A 93 -12.58 -2.72 -2.58
C LEU A 93 -12.85 -1.54 -3.51
N ALA A 94 -13.98 -1.56 -4.21
CA ALA A 94 -14.47 -0.44 -5.01
C ALA A 94 -15.98 -0.32 -4.85
N ASP A 95 -16.46 0.90 -4.56
CA ASP A 95 -17.88 1.18 -4.34
C ASP A 95 -18.56 0.21 -3.35
N GLY A 96 -17.86 -0.14 -2.27
CA GLY A 96 -18.37 -1.03 -1.21
C GLY A 96 -18.39 -2.53 -1.56
N LYS A 97 -17.81 -2.92 -2.70
CA LYS A 97 -17.70 -4.32 -3.14
C LYS A 97 -16.26 -4.77 -3.29
N LEU A 98 -15.97 -5.98 -2.80
CA LEU A 98 -14.71 -6.68 -3.00
C LEU A 98 -14.76 -7.40 -4.36
N LEU A 99 -13.97 -6.89 -5.30
CA LEU A 99 -13.88 -7.39 -6.66
C LEU A 99 -12.59 -8.19 -6.83
N PRO A 100 -12.64 -9.44 -7.33
CA PRO A 100 -11.43 -10.17 -7.68
C PRO A 100 -10.82 -9.54 -8.92
N VAL A 101 -9.53 -9.21 -8.85
CA VAL A 101 -8.76 -8.66 -9.96
C VAL A 101 -7.59 -9.57 -10.22
N GLU A 102 -7.41 -9.99 -11.46
CA GLU A 102 -6.33 -10.87 -11.90
C GLU A 102 -5.35 -10.14 -12.84
N GLY A 103 -4.06 -10.39 -12.66
CA GLY A 103 -3.01 -9.84 -13.52
C GLY A 103 -1.61 -10.02 -12.95
N ARG A 104 -0.63 -9.28 -13.49
CA ARG A 104 0.71 -9.20 -12.91
C ARG A 104 0.63 -8.52 -11.55
N SER A 105 1.11 -9.17 -10.49
CA SER A 105 0.86 -8.74 -9.12
C SER A 105 2.15 -8.43 -8.36
N PHE A 106 2.07 -7.37 -7.55
CA PHE A 106 3.06 -6.97 -6.58
C PHE A 106 2.36 -6.81 -5.23
N LYS A 107 2.92 -7.45 -4.21
CA LYS A 107 2.46 -7.33 -2.82
C LYS A 107 3.66 -7.06 -1.94
N ALA A 108 3.52 -6.13 -1.00
CA ALA A 108 4.58 -5.86 -0.03
C ALA A 108 4.03 -5.28 1.25
N GLU A 109 4.74 -5.53 2.34
CA GLU A 109 4.62 -4.70 3.53
C GLU A 109 5.30 -3.36 3.27
N LEU A 110 4.70 -2.30 3.76
CA LEU A 110 5.26 -0.96 3.79
C LEU A 110 5.64 -0.64 5.23
N VAL A 111 6.93 -0.47 5.46
CA VAL A 111 7.47 -0.16 6.79
C VAL A 111 8.30 1.10 6.73
N ARG A 112 8.67 1.63 7.90
CA ARG A 112 9.69 2.67 7.99
C ARG A 112 11.07 2.09 7.65
N GLU A 113 11.90 2.91 7.02
CA GLU A 113 13.32 2.60 6.87
C GLU A 113 13.98 2.45 8.25
N GLU A 114 14.81 1.42 8.41
CA GLU A 114 15.46 1.10 9.69
C GLU A 114 16.36 2.24 10.20
N SER A 115 16.96 3.00 9.27
CA SER A 115 17.78 4.19 9.56
C SER A 115 16.98 5.37 10.13
N ARG A 116 15.64 5.27 10.23
CA ARG A 116 14.73 6.35 10.57
C ARG A 116 13.69 5.89 11.63
N PRO A 117 14.09 5.68 12.90
CA PRO A 117 13.31 4.97 13.94
C PRO A 117 12.12 5.75 14.55
N ALA A 118 11.33 6.45 13.73
CA ALA A 118 10.12 7.14 14.18
C ALA A 118 8.86 6.32 13.87
N MET A 119 7.76 6.62 14.57
CA MET A 119 6.47 5.94 14.39
C MET A 119 5.99 5.97 12.93
N PHE A 120 5.28 4.92 12.51
CA PHE A 120 4.66 4.87 11.20
C PHE A 120 3.56 5.93 11.10
N SER A 121 3.68 6.83 10.12
CA SER A 121 2.67 7.88 9.89
C SER A 121 1.78 7.49 8.71
N ILE A 122 0.56 7.07 9.02
CA ILE A 122 -0.48 6.72 8.02
C ILE A 122 -0.72 7.92 7.08
N SER A 123 -1.02 9.09 7.64
CA SER A 123 -1.36 10.28 6.86
C SER A 123 -0.23 10.74 5.92
N ARG A 124 1.04 10.54 6.30
CA ARG A 124 2.19 10.85 5.42
C ARG A 124 2.27 9.87 4.24
N VAL A 125 2.03 8.60 4.48
CA VAL A 125 2.01 7.56 3.44
C VAL A 125 0.84 7.80 2.50
N GLU A 126 -0.37 7.96 3.02
CA GLU A 126 -1.58 8.18 2.25
C GLU A 126 -1.45 9.40 1.35
N LYS A 127 -1.05 10.55 1.90
CA LYS A 127 -0.84 11.76 1.10
C LYS A 127 0.20 11.57 0.02
N SER A 128 1.23 10.76 0.26
CA SER A 128 2.29 10.54 -0.73
C SER A 128 1.81 9.65 -1.88
N PHE A 129 1.16 8.53 -1.58
CA PHE A 129 0.56 7.67 -2.61
C PHE A 129 -0.57 8.37 -3.36
N ASP A 130 -1.45 9.09 -2.66
CA ASP A 130 -2.55 9.84 -3.28
C ASP A 130 -2.01 10.82 -4.34
N ARG A 131 -0.95 11.59 -4.00
CA ARG A 131 -0.30 12.48 -4.97
C ARG A 131 0.36 11.72 -6.11
N MET A 132 1.15 10.68 -5.83
CA MET A 132 1.85 9.91 -6.88
C MET A 132 0.86 9.28 -7.87
N ILE A 133 -0.17 8.61 -7.36
CA ILE A 133 -1.15 7.90 -8.18
C ILE A 133 -2.03 8.88 -8.97
N LYS A 134 -2.50 9.97 -8.35
CA LYS A 134 -3.28 11.00 -9.08
C LYS A 134 -2.45 11.74 -10.12
N SER A 135 -1.15 11.93 -9.90
CA SER A 135 -0.27 12.62 -10.86
C SER A 135 -0.16 11.91 -12.20
N VAL A 136 -0.42 10.60 -12.23
CA VAL A 136 -0.43 9.79 -13.46
C VAL A 136 -1.84 9.51 -13.98
N GLY A 137 -2.88 10.09 -13.37
CA GLY A 137 -4.28 9.96 -13.79
C GLY A 137 -5.08 8.90 -13.02
N GLY A 138 -4.54 8.36 -11.92
CA GLY A 138 -5.26 7.39 -11.11
C GLY A 138 -6.41 8.03 -10.32
N VAL A 139 -7.51 7.30 -10.18
CA VAL A 139 -8.72 7.73 -9.47
C VAL A 139 -8.85 6.93 -8.18
N LYS A 140 -9.09 7.61 -7.06
CA LYS A 140 -9.43 6.93 -5.80
C LYS A 140 -10.90 6.47 -5.85
N VAL A 141 -11.13 5.17 -5.69
CA VAL A 141 -12.46 4.54 -5.81
C VAL A 141 -12.99 4.02 -4.47
N SER A 142 -12.15 3.95 -3.44
CA SER A 142 -12.58 3.66 -2.07
C SER A 142 -11.64 4.24 -1.02
N THR A 143 -12.22 4.58 0.13
CA THR A 143 -11.58 4.83 1.44
C THR A 143 -12.37 4.11 2.53
N ASP A 144 -13.10 3.05 2.17
CA ASP A 144 -14.09 2.44 3.04
C ASP A 144 -13.50 1.23 3.77
N ILE A 145 -14.18 0.81 4.83
CA ILE A 145 -13.96 -0.49 5.47
C ILE A 145 -14.92 -1.49 4.80
N PRO A 146 -14.48 -2.65 4.30
CA PRO A 146 -15.38 -3.69 3.82
C PRO A 146 -16.42 -4.05 4.89
N THR A 147 -17.69 -4.11 4.51
CA THR A 147 -18.74 -4.48 5.46
C THR A 147 -18.60 -5.95 5.85
N LYS A 148 -19.09 -6.30 7.04
CA LYS A 148 -19.13 -7.70 7.49
C LYS A 148 -19.82 -8.61 6.47
N ALA A 149 -20.98 -8.18 5.94
CA ALA A 149 -21.71 -8.93 4.93
C ALA A 149 -20.90 -9.13 3.63
N GLU A 150 -20.08 -8.15 3.24
CA GLU A 150 -19.23 -8.27 2.06
C GLU A 150 -18.04 -9.20 2.29
N MET A 151 -17.44 -9.16 3.49
CA MET A 151 -16.40 -10.10 3.92
C MET A 151 -16.94 -11.54 3.92
N GLU A 152 -18.13 -11.76 4.47
CA GLU A 152 -18.81 -13.06 4.48
C GLU A 152 -19.17 -13.54 3.05
N ARG A 153 -19.57 -12.61 2.17
CA ARG A 153 -19.88 -12.93 0.76
C ARG A 153 -18.66 -13.46 0.00
N VAL A 154 -17.47 -12.88 0.24
CA VAL A 154 -16.22 -13.35 -0.37
C VAL A 154 -15.73 -14.64 0.30
N GLY A 155 -15.80 -14.68 1.63
CA GLY A 155 -15.47 -15.84 2.44
C GLY A 155 -13.98 -15.96 2.78
N ASP A 156 -13.72 -16.52 3.96
CA ASP A 156 -12.37 -16.66 4.53
C ASP A 156 -11.44 -17.53 3.67
N VAL A 157 -11.98 -18.53 2.97
CA VAL A 157 -11.21 -19.39 2.06
C VAL A 157 -10.55 -18.58 0.94
N GLU A 158 -11.26 -17.61 0.37
CA GLU A 158 -10.70 -16.75 -0.67
C GLU A 158 -9.65 -15.78 -0.11
N ILE A 159 -9.97 -15.14 1.01
CA ILE A 159 -9.13 -14.09 1.61
C ILE A 159 -7.84 -14.68 2.21
N TYR A 160 -7.96 -15.74 3.01
CA TYR A 160 -6.87 -16.28 3.83
C TYR A 160 -6.27 -17.56 3.23
N ASP A 161 -7.06 -18.61 2.99
CA ASP A 161 -6.54 -19.92 2.56
C ASP A 161 -5.91 -19.86 1.16
N LYS A 162 -6.52 -19.10 0.25
CA LYS A 162 -6.01 -18.85 -1.10
C LYS A 162 -5.05 -17.65 -1.18
N GLU A 163 -4.80 -16.98 -0.06
CA GLU A 163 -3.97 -15.77 0.04
C GLU A 163 -4.34 -14.63 -0.94
N ARG A 164 -5.65 -14.42 -1.22
CA ARG A 164 -6.14 -13.38 -2.16
C ARG A 164 -6.65 -12.11 -1.49
N GLY A 165 -6.40 -11.96 -0.19
CA GLY A 165 -6.78 -10.79 0.58
C GLY A 165 -5.60 -10.12 1.26
N PHE A 166 -4.47 -9.92 0.58
CA PHE A 166 -3.25 -9.43 1.23
C PHE A 166 -3.42 -8.09 1.98
N THR A 167 -4.21 -7.17 1.42
CA THR A 167 -4.56 -5.89 2.07
C THR A 167 -5.86 -5.97 2.85
N VAL A 168 -6.82 -6.78 2.39
CA VAL A 168 -8.15 -6.98 3.01
C VAL A 168 -8.06 -7.68 4.38
N GLY A 169 -7.15 -8.64 4.51
CA GLY A 169 -7.00 -9.51 5.68
C GLY A 169 -6.52 -8.81 6.95
N PHE A 170 -6.22 -7.50 6.90
CA PHE A 170 -5.95 -6.71 8.10
C PHE A 170 -7.21 -6.56 8.97
N GLY A 171 -8.41 -6.63 8.36
CA GLY A 171 -9.70 -6.62 9.05
C GLY A 171 -10.04 -5.30 9.72
N GLY A 172 -11.23 -4.74 9.43
CA GLY A 172 -11.71 -3.52 10.11
C GLY A 172 -10.86 -2.27 9.86
N ILE A 173 -10.03 -2.27 8.82
CA ILE A 173 -9.19 -1.13 8.41
C ILE A 173 -9.69 -0.61 7.06
N GLU A 174 -9.57 0.71 6.87
CA GLU A 174 -9.88 1.38 5.62
C GLU A 174 -8.99 0.87 4.47
N LEU A 175 -9.61 0.61 3.33
CA LEU A 175 -8.93 0.23 2.10
C LEU A 175 -8.90 1.44 1.17
N ASN A 176 -7.71 2.06 1.06
CA ASN A 176 -7.47 3.12 0.09
C ASN A 176 -7.21 2.47 -1.29
N THR A 177 -8.25 2.42 -2.12
CA THR A 177 -8.18 1.79 -3.45
C THR A 177 -8.15 2.83 -4.55
N TYR A 178 -7.23 2.65 -5.49
CA TYR A 178 -7.08 3.46 -6.68
C TYR A 178 -7.12 2.60 -7.93
N VAL A 179 -7.68 3.17 -9.00
CA VAL A 179 -7.75 2.55 -10.32
C VAL A 179 -7.23 3.51 -11.37
N LEU A 180 -6.49 2.98 -12.32
CA LEU A 180 -5.95 3.69 -13.47
C LEU A 180 -6.26 2.89 -14.75
N ARG A 181 -6.62 3.59 -15.82
CA ARG A 181 -6.69 3.02 -17.17
C ARG A 181 -5.66 3.68 -18.05
N ASN A 182 -4.87 2.89 -18.77
CA ASN A 182 -3.89 3.39 -19.73
C ASN A 182 -3.74 2.40 -20.88
N ARG A 183 -4.05 2.85 -22.10
CA ARG A 183 -3.78 2.18 -23.40
C ARG A 183 -3.52 0.67 -23.32
N GLY A 184 -4.58 -0.12 -23.10
CA GLY A 184 -4.51 -1.59 -23.09
C GLY A 184 -4.31 -2.23 -21.72
N ALA A 185 -4.08 -1.44 -20.67
CA ALA A 185 -3.95 -1.93 -19.31
C ALA A 185 -4.80 -1.16 -18.29
N GLU A 186 -5.11 -1.88 -17.22
CA GLU A 186 -5.76 -1.39 -16.01
C GLU A 186 -4.81 -1.65 -14.84
N VAL A 187 -4.61 -0.64 -13.98
CA VAL A 187 -3.81 -0.80 -12.76
C VAL A 187 -4.70 -0.55 -11.56
N TRP A 188 -4.68 -1.52 -10.64
CA TRP A 188 -5.33 -1.45 -9.34
C TRP A 188 -4.26 -1.31 -8.26
N VAL A 189 -4.45 -0.37 -7.34
CA VAL A 189 -3.56 -0.15 -6.19
C VAL A 189 -4.42 -0.09 -4.93
N GLN A 190 -4.10 -0.90 -3.92
CA GLN A 190 -4.80 -0.89 -2.64
C GLN A 190 -3.80 -0.80 -1.49
N LEU A 191 -4.12 0.02 -0.51
CA LEU A 191 -3.36 0.19 0.73
C LEU A 191 -4.26 -0.11 1.93
N SER A 192 -3.71 -0.85 2.90
CA SER A 192 -4.28 -1.00 4.25
C SER A 192 -3.18 -0.75 5.27
N MET A 193 -3.46 0.03 6.31
CA MET A 193 -2.43 0.54 7.22
C MET A 193 -2.92 0.63 8.66
N ASN A 194 -2.00 0.39 9.60
CA ASN A 194 -2.16 0.73 11.00
C ASN A 194 -1.00 1.63 11.46
N ASN A 195 -0.89 1.86 12.77
CA ASN A 195 0.15 2.70 13.36
C ASN A 195 1.55 2.04 13.43
N VAL A 196 1.68 0.79 12.99
CA VAL A 196 2.93 0.02 12.99
C VAL A 196 3.49 -0.12 11.58
N TYR A 197 2.65 -0.53 10.62
CA TYR A 197 3.04 -0.73 9.23
C TYR A 197 1.82 -0.67 8.29
N GLY A 198 2.07 -0.79 6.99
CA GLY A 198 1.04 -0.96 5.98
C GLY A 198 1.27 -2.17 5.10
N ALA A 199 0.25 -2.50 4.30
CA ALA A 199 0.34 -3.40 3.17
C ALA A 199 -0.05 -2.65 1.90
N ILE A 200 0.64 -2.95 0.81
CA ILE A 200 0.30 -2.49 -0.53
C ILE A 200 0.10 -3.70 -1.45
N CYS A 201 -0.93 -3.63 -2.28
CA CYS A 201 -1.11 -4.53 -3.41
C CYS A 201 -1.27 -3.73 -4.70
N ILE A 202 -0.58 -4.16 -5.75
CA ILE A 202 -0.68 -3.58 -7.09
C ILE A 202 -0.94 -4.73 -8.07
N ILE A 203 -2.00 -4.62 -8.87
CA ILE A 203 -2.26 -5.52 -10.01
C ILE A 203 -2.30 -4.72 -11.30
N GLN A 204 -1.53 -5.17 -12.29
CA GLN A 204 -1.62 -4.73 -13.67
C GLN A 204 -2.34 -5.81 -14.49
N LYS A 205 -3.48 -5.45 -15.06
CA LYS A 205 -4.23 -6.29 -16.01
C LYS A 205 -3.98 -5.78 -17.42
N GLY A 206 -3.57 -6.66 -18.33
CA GLY A 206 -3.16 -6.28 -19.68
C GLY A 206 -1.79 -5.59 -19.70
N ASP A 207 -1.34 -5.19 -20.89
CA ASP A 207 -0.05 -4.54 -21.10
C ASP A 207 -0.23 -3.10 -21.58
N PHE A 208 0.64 -2.19 -21.12
CA PHE A 208 0.67 -0.86 -21.71
C PHE A 208 1.15 -0.97 -23.14
N VAL A 209 0.33 -0.49 -24.07
CA VAL A 209 0.77 -0.25 -25.43
C VAL A 209 1.72 0.94 -25.40
N LYS A 210 3.02 0.63 -25.35
CA LYS A 210 4.07 1.66 -25.46
C LYS A 210 3.89 2.42 -26.77
N ASN A 211 4.04 3.73 -26.72
CA ASN A 211 3.95 4.58 -27.90
C ASN A 211 5.24 4.39 -28.73
N THR A 212 5.25 3.38 -29.61
CA THR A 212 6.42 3.00 -30.42
C THR A 212 6.99 4.17 -31.21
N LYS A 213 6.12 5.06 -31.71
CA LYS A 213 6.52 6.27 -32.43
C LYS A 213 7.38 7.26 -31.61
N GLU A 214 7.17 7.35 -30.31
CA GLU A 214 7.95 8.25 -29.45
C GLU A 214 9.28 7.61 -29.01
N MET A 215 9.30 6.28 -28.84
CA MET A 215 10.54 5.55 -28.58
C MET A 215 11.45 5.50 -29.81
N GLU A 216 10.89 5.28 -31.01
CA GLU A 216 11.61 5.35 -32.29
C GLU A 216 12.17 6.75 -32.51
N LEU A 217 11.38 7.80 -32.33
CA LEU A 217 11.85 9.18 -32.48
C LEU A 217 12.98 9.54 -31.50
N ARG A 218 12.90 9.09 -30.24
CA ARG A 218 13.97 9.30 -29.24
C ARG A 218 15.23 8.50 -29.57
N LYS A 219 15.07 7.30 -30.12
CA LYS A 219 16.19 6.46 -30.55
C LYS A 219 16.89 7.09 -31.76
N ASP A 220 16.14 7.48 -32.78
CA ASP A 220 16.63 8.14 -33.98
C ASP A 220 17.34 9.46 -33.64
N LEU A 221 16.79 10.27 -32.74
CA LEU A 221 17.44 11.51 -32.28
C LEU A 221 18.74 11.22 -31.51
N SER A 222 18.78 10.16 -30.69
CA SER A 222 19.99 9.78 -29.93
C SER A 222 21.10 9.19 -30.82
N GLU A 223 20.72 8.46 -31.87
CA GLU A 223 21.66 7.90 -32.84
C GLU A 223 22.16 9.00 -33.79
N THR A 224 21.27 9.85 -34.29
CA THR A 224 21.63 10.99 -35.17
C THR A 224 22.53 11.98 -34.44
N SER A 225 22.20 12.35 -33.20
CA SER A 225 23.06 13.27 -32.42
C SER A 225 24.42 12.65 -32.10
N ARG A 226 24.52 11.34 -31.79
CA ARG A 226 25.84 10.68 -31.63
C ARG A 226 26.68 10.71 -32.91
N ILE A 227 26.07 10.48 -34.06
CA ILE A 227 26.78 10.49 -35.35
C ILE A 227 27.26 11.91 -35.70
N GLU A 228 26.45 12.94 -35.43
CA GLU A 228 26.86 14.34 -35.63
C GLU A 228 27.99 14.77 -34.68
N PHE A 229 28.00 14.30 -33.42
CA PHE A 229 29.10 14.57 -32.49
C PHE A 229 30.39 13.81 -32.85
N GLU A 230 30.31 12.56 -33.33
CA GLU A 230 31.51 11.81 -33.77
C GLU A 230 32.14 12.42 -35.02
N ASN A 231 31.34 12.88 -35.99
CA ASN A 231 31.85 13.56 -37.19
C ASN A 231 32.43 14.95 -36.89
N ALA A 232 31.92 15.67 -35.88
CA ALA A 232 32.47 16.96 -35.48
C ALA A 232 33.79 16.86 -34.70
N VAL A 233 34.06 15.73 -34.05
CA VAL A 233 35.30 15.48 -33.28
C VAL A 233 36.38 14.82 -34.15
N GLY A 234 36.01 14.15 -35.23
CA GLY A 234 36.92 13.44 -36.13
C GLY A 234 37.69 14.30 -37.16
N ASP A 235 37.33 15.58 -37.34
CA ASP A 235 37.86 16.41 -38.44
C ASP A 235 38.74 17.59 -37.98
N SER A 236 39.23 17.56 -36.74
CA SER A 236 40.22 18.52 -36.25
C SER A 236 41.63 17.92 -36.20
N GLU A 237 42.10 17.38 -37.34
CA GLU A 237 43.53 17.19 -37.55
C GLU A 237 44.16 18.53 -37.95
N GLU A 238 44.93 19.05 -37.00
CA GLU A 238 45.88 20.14 -37.03
C GLU A 238 46.66 20.27 -38.36
N VAL A 239 46.20 21.14 -39.26
CA VAL A 239 47.04 21.66 -40.35
C VAL A 239 47.83 22.85 -39.82
N ALA A 240 49.02 22.58 -39.29
CA ALA A 240 50.02 23.61 -39.06
C ALA A 240 50.40 24.26 -40.40
N PRO A 241 50.43 25.60 -40.52
CA PRO A 241 50.84 26.26 -41.76
C PRO A 241 52.35 26.10 -41.96
N ALA A 242 52.73 25.59 -43.13
CA ALA A 242 54.10 25.53 -43.60
C ALA A 242 54.67 26.95 -43.74
N THR A 243 55.74 27.26 -43.00
CA THR A 243 56.59 28.42 -43.31
C THR A 243 57.51 28.09 -44.47
N ASP A 244 57.25 28.83 -45.53
CA ASP A 244 57.98 29.01 -46.77
C ASP A 244 59.47 29.37 -46.55
N THR A 245 60.36 28.72 -47.30
CA THR A 245 61.64 29.34 -47.68
C THR A 245 62.16 28.70 -48.98
N MET A 246 61.83 29.31 -50.11
CA MET A 246 62.53 29.13 -51.38
C MET A 246 63.60 30.25 -51.58
N LEU A 247 64.85 29.79 -51.72
CA LEU A 247 65.92 30.24 -52.64
C LEU A 247 66.45 31.70 -52.72
N GLN A 248 67.80 31.74 -52.81
CA GLN A 248 68.70 32.70 -53.49
C GLN A 248 69.11 34.02 -52.81
N GLN A 249 70.30 34.05 -52.22
CA GLN A 249 71.55 34.51 -52.86
C GLN A 249 72.78 34.05 -52.08
#